data_AF-A0A352X615-F1
#
_entry.id   AF-A0A352X615-F1
#
_cell.length_a   1.000
_cell.length_b   1.000
_cell.length_c   1.000
_cell.angle_alpha   90.00
_cell.angle_beta   90.00
_cell.angle_gamma   90.00
#
_symmetry.space_group_name_H-M   'P 1'
#
loop_
_entity.id
_entity.type
_entity.pdbx_description
1 polymer ?
#
loop_
_entity_poly.entity_id
_entity_poly.type
_entity_poly.pdbx_seq_one_letter_code
_entity_poly.pdbx_strand_id
1 'polypeptide(L)'
;MTVDAEILQTLVKMPEPLKKELLHYAKYLIENYSETVSDVKPPQKKRRSGILKGTFVLPLPDDFDEPLEDMISCPVASELQQ
;
A
#
# COMPACT_ATOMS: atom_id res chain seq x y z
N MET A 1 -2.47 -24.55 -17.60
CA MET A 1 -1.26 -23.79 -17.25
C MET A 1 -1.03 -23.96 -15.77
N THR A 2 0.18 -24.29 -15.32
CA THR A 2 0.49 -24.32 -13.89
C THR A 2 0.65 -22.88 -13.41
N VAL A 3 0.08 -22.55 -12.26
CA VAL A 3 0.14 -21.19 -11.68
C VAL A 3 1.60 -20.74 -11.53
N ASP A 4 2.50 -21.67 -11.20
CA ASP A 4 3.94 -21.42 -11.09
C ASP A 4 4.55 -20.86 -12.37
N ALA A 5 4.16 -21.39 -13.53
CA ALA A 5 4.70 -20.94 -14.81
C ALA A 5 4.27 -19.51 -15.15
N GLU A 6 3.04 -19.14 -14.81
CA GLU A 6 2.51 -17.79 -15.04
C GLU A 6 3.12 -16.76 -14.08
N ILE A 7 3.35 -17.14 -12.82
CA ILE A 7 4.07 -16.31 -11.84
C ILE A 7 5.49 -16.00 -12.33
N LEU A 8 6.22 -17.01 -12.83
CA LEU A 8 7.58 -16.78 -13.33
C LEU A 8 7.59 -15.87 -14.56
N GLN A 9 6.67 -16.05 -15.51
CA GLN A 9 6.58 -15.19 -16.70
C GLN A 9 6.27 -13.73 -16.35
N THR A 10 5.41 -13.50 -15.36
CA THR A 10 5.07 -12.14 -14.92
C THR A 10 6.23 -11.49 -14.18
N LEU A 11 6.94 -12.23 -13.32
CA LEU A 11 8.15 -11.73 -12.63
C LEU A 11 9.27 -11.31 -13.57
N VAL A 12 9.43 -11.96 -14.72
CA VAL A 12 10.42 -11.55 -15.72
C VAL A 12 10.10 -10.16 -16.30
N LYS A 13 8.81 -9.84 -16.49
CA LYS A 13 8.35 -8.58 -17.08
C LYS A 13 8.35 -7.39 -16.10
N MET A 14 8.39 -7.65 -14.79
CA MET A 14 8.31 -6.60 -13.77
C MET A 14 9.63 -5.82 -13.60
N PRO A 15 9.58 -4.51 -13.31
CA PRO A 15 10.75 -3.75 -12.92
C PRO A 15 11.21 -4.08 -11.49
N GLU A 16 12.49 -3.86 -11.21
CA GLU A 16 13.15 -4.22 -9.94
C GLU A 16 12.44 -3.75 -8.64
N PRO A 17 11.92 -2.50 -8.52
CA PRO A 17 11.22 -2.09 -7.30
C PRO A 17 9.98 -2.94 -7.00
N LEU A 18 9.21 -3.29 -8.03
CA LEU A 18 7.99 -4.11 -7.89
C LEU A 18 8.31 -5.55 -7.45
N LYS A 19 9.43 -6.11 -7.90
CA LYS A 19 9.88 -7.44 -7.44
C LYS A 19 10.20 -7.45 -5.96
N LYS A 20 10.77 -6.36 -5.43
CA LYS A 20 11.08 -6.24 -4.00
C LYS A 20 9.81 -6.19 -3.16
N GLU A 21 8.83 -5.38 -3.57
CA GLU A 21 7.53 -5.32 -2.90
C GLU A 21 6.82 -6.68 -2.91
N LEU A 22 6.80 -7.36 -4.06
CA LEU A 22 6.24 -8.70 -4.18
C LEU A 22 6.96 -9.71 -3.29
N LEU A 23 8.29 -9.65 -3.22
CA LEU A 23 9.08 -10.50 -2.33
C LEU A 23 8.69 -10.28 -0.86
N HIS A 24 8.51 -9.03 -0.44
CA HIS A 24 8.06 -8.72 0.92
C HIS A 24 6.66 -9.30 1.18
N TYR A 25 5.74 -9.16 0.23
CA TYR A 25 4.40 -9.71 0.36
C TYR A 25 4.39 -11.24 0.40
N ALA A 26 5.19 -11.91 -0.43
CA ALA A 26 5.33 -13.36 -0.41
C ALA A 26 5.85 -13.85 0.96
N LYS A 27 6.85 -13.18 1.54
CA LYS A 27 7.33 -13.47 2.90
C LYS A 27 6.24 -13.28 3.95
N TYR A 28 5.52 -12.16 3.87
CA TYR A 28 4.37 -11.89 4.74
C TYR A 28 3.33 -13.03 4.67
N LEU A 29 2.98 -13.51 3.48
CA LEU A 29 2.01 -14.60 3.33
C LEU A 29 2.52 -15.89 3.98
N ILE A 30 3.78 -16.23 3.77
CA ILE A 30 4.38 -17.43 4.38
C ILE A 30 4.35 -17.32 5.90
N GLU A 31 4.80 -16.20 6.47
CA GLU A 31 4.86 -16.01 7.92
C GLU A 31 3.46 -16.00 8.55
N ASN A 32 2.50 -15.27 7.98
CA ASN A 32 1.19 -15.07 8.60
C ASN A 32 0.22 -16.22 8.37
N TYR A 33 0.41 -17.02 7.31
CA TYR A 33 -0.53 -18.10 6.98
C TYR A 33 0.06 -19.50 7.19
N SER A 34 1.38 -19.65 7.39
CA SER A 34 1.97 -20.95 7.77
C SER A 34 1.45 -21.48 9.11
N GLU A 35 1.06 -20.61 10.04
CA GLU A 35 0.54 -20.99 11.36
C GLU A 35 -1.00 -21.15 11.42
N THR A 36 -1.72 -20.70 10.39
CA THR A 36 -3.20 -20.55 10.42
C THR A 36 -4.00 -21.81 10.09
N VAL A 37 -3.36 -22.94 9.78
CA VAL A 37 -4.07 -24.23 9.70
C VAL A 37 -4.23 -24.87 11.08
N SER A 38 -3.51 -24.39 12.11
CA SER A 38 -3.40 -25.08 13.40
C SER A 38 -3.93 -24.34 14.65
N ASP A 39 -4.47 -23.13 14.56
CA ASP A 39 -5.07 -22.52 15.76
C ASP A 39 -6.29 -21.63 15.45
N VAL A 40 -7.46 -22.27 15.43
CA VAL A 40 -8.76 -21.62 15.54
C VAL A 40 -8.85 -21.02 16.95
N LYS A 41 -8.31 -19.83 17.16
CA LYS A 41 -8.63 -19.03 18.34
C LYS A 41 -10.06 -18.47 18.18
N PRO A 42 -11.01 -18.77 19.08
CA PRO A 42 -12.37 -18.27 18.98
C PRO A 42 -12.37 -16.73 19.02
N PRO A 43 -13.28 -16.06 18.28
CA PRO A 43 -13.28 -14.61 18.17
C PRO A 43 -13.48 -13.98 19.54
N GLN A 44 -12.42 -13.39 20.10
CA GLN A 44 -12.52 -12.60 21.31
C GLN A 44 -13.41 -11.38 21.03
N LYS A 45 -14.54 -11.26 21.73
CA LYS A 45 -15.44 -10.10 21.64
C LYS A 45 -14.68 -8.83 22.01
N LYS A 46 -14.24 -8.07 21.01
CA LYS A 46 -13.63 -6.75 21.21
C LYS A 46 -14.71 -5.78 21.71
N ARG A 47 -14.46 -5.12 22.84
CA ARG A 47 -15.32 -4.03 23.36
C ARG A 47 -15.33 -2.93 22.30
N ARG A 48 -16.51 -2.52 21.83
CA ARG A 48 -16.65 -1.36 20.94
C ARG A 48 -16.48 -0.10 21.78
N SER A 49 -15.32 0.53 21.71
CA SER A 49 -15.14 1.92 22.13
C SER A 49 -14.97 2.79 20.89
N GLY A 50 -15.78 3.84 20.79
CA GLY A 50 -15.61 4.89 19.80
C GLY A 50 -16.89 5.67 19.50
N ILE A 51 -16.93 6.92 19.94
CA ILE A 51 -17.41 8.05 19.13
C ILE A 51 -16.33 9.12 19.32
N LEU A 52 -15.48 9.30 18.31
CA LEU A 52 -14.52 10.41 18.21
C LEU A 52 -15.01 11.47 17.22
N LYS A 53 -16.33 11.47 16.92
CA LYS A 53 -16.96 12.45 16.04
C LYS A 53 -16.86 13.82 16.71
N GLY A 54 -16.07 14.72 16.12
CA GLY A 54 -15.85 16.07 16.64
C GLY A 54 -14.71 16.23 17.65
N THR A 55 -13.87 15.21 17.87
CA THR A 55 -12.73 15.31 18.81
C THR A 55 -11.49 15.97 18.18
N PHE A 56 -11.43 16.05 16.85
CA PHE A 56 -10.37 16.75 16.14
C PHE A 56 -11.00 17.66 15.08
N VAL A 57 -10.67 18.95 15.16
CA VAL A 57 -10.71 19.85 14.01
C VAL A 57 -9.30 19.77 13.44
N LEU A 58 -9.11 18.97 12.39
CA LEU A 58 -7.89 19.10 11.60
C LEU A 58 -7.91 20.52 11.03
N PRO A 59 -6.85 21.33 11.20
CA PRO A 59 -6.67 22.53 10.38
C PRO A 59 -6.39 22.03 8.95
N LEU A 60 -7.46 21.60 8.29
CA LEU A 60 -7.46 21.23 6.90
C LEU A 60 -7.45 22.54 6.13
N PRO A 61 -6.47 22.79 5.26
CA PRO A 61 -6.51 23.97 4.41
C PRO A 61 -7.71 23.88 3.45
N ASP A 62 -8.28 25.02 3.09
CA ASP A 62 -9.50 25.11 2.29
C ASP A 62 -9.34 24.55 0.86
N ASP A 63 -8.08 24.34 0.43
CA ASP A 63 -7.66 23.85 -0.89
C ASP A 63 -7.37 22.34 -0.93
N PHE A 64 -7.60 21.60 0.17
CA PHE A 64 -7.32 20.16 0.22
C PHE A 64 -8.09 19.34 -0.84
N ASP A 65 -9.27 19.80 -1.22
CA ASP A 65 -10.12 19.14 -2.22
C ASP A 65 -9.79 19.55 -3.66
N GLU A 66 -8.80 20.44 -3.87
CA GLU A 66 -8.38 20.84 -5.22
C GLU A 66 -7.63 19.71 -5.94
N PRO A 67 -7.82 19.57 -7.28
CA PRO A 67 -7.16 18.53 -8.06
C PRO A 67 -5.64 18.71 -8.00
N LEU A 68 -4.92 17.61 -7.77
CA LEU A 68 -3.44 17.56 -7.65
C LEU A 68 -2.68 17.93 -8.93
N GLU A 69 -3.36 18.36 -9.99
CA GLU A 69 -2.81 18.68 -11.31
C GLU A 69 -1.73 19.78 -11.21
N ASP A 70 -1.94 20.77 -10.34
CA ASP A 70 -0.96 21.84 -10.09
C ASP A 70 0.25 21.40 -9.26
N MET A 71 0.13 20.32 -8.48
CA MET A 71 1.26 19.72 -7.74
C MET A 71 2.17 18.89 -8.65
N ILE A 72 1.66 18.43 -9.80
CA ILE A 72 2.38 17.60 -10.77
C ILE A 72 2.97 18.47 -11.91
N SER A 73 2.58 19.76 -12.00
CA SER A 73 3.19 20.73 -12.91
C SER A 73 4.60 21.15 -12.43
N CYS A 74 5.51 20.18 -12.38
CA CYS A 74 6.94 20.44 -12.37
C CYS A 74 7.30 21.25 -13.63
N PRO A 75 7.95 22.42 -13.53
CA PRO A 75 8.63 22.99 -14.67
C PRO A 75 9.90 22.17 -14.92
N VAL A 76 9.76 21.05 -15.61
CA VAL A 76 10.88 20.47 -16.37
C VAL A 76 11.05 21.32 -17.62
N ALA A 77 11.66 22.50 -17.47
CA ALA A 77 12.32 23.26 -18.54
C ALA A 77 12.80 24.60 -17.99
N SER A 78 14.02 24.64 -17.45
CA SER A 78 14.97 25.74 -17.64
C SER A 78 16.31 25.24 -17.12
N GLU A 79 16.89 24.37 -17.93
CA GLU A 79 18.33 24.23 -18.07
C GLU A 79 18.96 25.62 -18.25
N LEU A 80 20.16 25.76 -17.68
CA LEU A 80 21.27 26.54 -18.21
C LEU A 80 21.27 28.07 -18.06
N GLN A 81 22.42 28.49 -17.53
CA GLN A 81 23.11 29.76 -17.72
C GLN A 81 22.70 30.94 -16.81
N GLN A 82 23.44 30.95 -15.69
CA GLN A 82 24.35 32.03 -15.27
C GLN A 82 23.89 32.86 -14.08
#